data_AF-A0AAN7LCL0-F1
#
_entry.id   AF-A0AAN7LCL0-F1
#
_cell.length_a   1.000
_cell.length_b   1.000
_cell.length_c   1.000
_cell.angle_alpha   90.00
_cell.angle_beta   90.00
_cell.angle_gamma   90.00
#
_symmetry.space_group_name_H-M   'P 1'
#
loop_
_entity.id
_entity.type
_entity.pdbx_description
1 polymer ?
#
loop_
_entity_poly.entity_id
_entity_poly.type
_entity_poly.pdbx_seq_one_letter_code
_entity_poly.pdbx_strand_id
1 'polypeptide(L)'
;MIAALALENLSQESKNLTRLPELPPPGFCASIFPCFSKQPVLMGLCRLHHGECSLKDTFCLVEGQAVENLVALLDHMDERVVEAALAAICTLLEDSPDVEQGVAILCEAEGIKPILDILLEKKNDNLLRRSVWAVERLLRIGSHSSVRRSQHRDRIGRRLPAWRLQNKAGCRAGPQAC
;
A
#
# COMPACT_ATOMS: atom_id res chain seq x y z
N MET A 1 12.90 1.14 16.06
CA MET A 1 12.31 2.49 16.27
C MET A 1 12.99 3.55 15.40
N ILE A 2 14.28 3.86 15.59
CA ILE A 2 14.98 4.95 14.87
C ILE A 2 14.84 4.83 13.34
N ALA A 3 15.01 3.63 12.77
CA ALA A 3 14.91 3.43 11.33
C ALA A 3 13.51 3.72 10.77
N ALA A 4 12.44 3.26 11.44
CA ALA A 4 11.07 3.47 10.98
C ALA A 4 10.66 4.95 11.06
N LEU A 5 11.10 5.64 12.12
CA LEU A 5 10.84 7.08 12.30
C LEU A 5 11.66 7.93 11.31
N ALA A 6 12.89 7.53 11.02
CA ALA A 6 13.68 8.14 9.95
C ALA A 6 12.99 7.94 8.60
N LEU A 7 12.47 6.74 8.31
CA LEU A 7 11.73 6.47 7.08
C LEU A 7 10.47 7.32 6.97
N GLU A 8 9.69 7.50 8.05
CA GLU A 8 8.54 8.42 8.07
C GLU A 8 8.93 9.84 7.64
N ASN A 9 9.90 10.44 8.34
CA ASN A 9 10.30 11.82 8.07
C ASN A 9 10.87 11.99 6.65
N LEU A 10 11.62 11.00 6.17
CA LEU A 10 12.22 11.04 4.84
C LEU A 10 11.20 10.77 3.73
N SER A 11 10.24 9.87 3.95
CA SER A 11 9.21 9.55 2.96
C SER A 11 8.19 10.67 2.78
N GLN A 12 7.97 11.50 3.81
CA GLN A 12 7.18 12.73 3.70
C GLN A 12 7.79 13.72 2.71
N GLU A 13 9.12 13.83 2.67
CA GLU A 13 9.83 14.73 1.75
C GLU A 13 9.94 14.16 0.33
N SER A 14 9.56 12.89 0.10
CA SER A 14 9.70 12.26 -1.21
C SER A 14 9.05 13.07 -2.33
N LYS A 15 7.85 13.63 -2.11
CA LYS A 15 7.13 14.41 -3.13
C LYS A 15 7.87 15.71 -3.49
N ASN A 16 8.49 16.36 -2.52
CA ASN A 16 9.24 17.60 -2.73
C ASN A 16 10.57 17.34 -3.46
N LEU A 17 11.17 16.18 -3.23
CA LEU A 17 12.42 15.75 -3.86
C LEU A 17 12.21 15.08 -5.23
N THR A 18 10.98 14.67 -5.52
CA THR A 18 10.63 14.01 -6.78
C THR A 18 10.64 15.03 -7.91
N ARG A 19 11.48 14.79 -8.92
CA ARG A 19 11.49 15.60 -10.13
C ARG A 19 10.39 15.09 -11.05
N LEU A 20 9.44 15.98 -11.35
CA LEU A 20 8.43 15.67 -12.33
C LEU A 20 9.03 15.80 -13.74
N PRO A 21 8.64 14.90 -14.65
CA PRO A 21 9.00 14.97 -16.06
C PRO A 21 8.67 16.33 -16.69
N GLU A 22 9.64 16.94 -17.37
CA GLU A 22 9.36 18.07 -18.24
C GLU A 22 8.74 17.55 -19.54
N LEU A 23 7.48 17.90 -19.79
CA LEU A 23 6.83 17.57 -21.06
C LEU A 23 7.48 18.38 -22.17
N PRO A 24 7.95 17.76 -23.26
CA PRO A 24 8.52 18.51 -24.38
C PRO A 24 7.44 19.45 -24.94
N PRO A 25 7.81 20.68 -25.33
CA PRO A 25 6.86 21.62 -25.92
C PRO A 25 6.20 20.98 -27.15
N PRO A 26 4.88 21.17 -27.36
CA PRO A 26 4.19 20.57 -28.50
C PRO A 26 4.86 21.06 -29.80
N GLY A 27 5.23 20.12 -30.67
CA GLY A 27 5.80 20.45 -31.98
C GLY A 27 4.81 21.27 -32.82
N PHE A 28 5.31 22.08 -33.75
CA PHE A 28 4.51 22.99 -34.58
C PHE A 28 3.27 22.31 -35.23
N CYS A 29 3.40 21.05 -35.66
CA CYS A 29 2.29 20.28 -36.23
C CYS A 29 1.22 19.85 -35.21
N ALA A 30 1.57 19.68 -33.93
CA ALA A 30 0.63 19.29 -32.87
C ALA A 30 -0.27 20.46 -32.43
N SER A 31 0.21 21.71 -32.56
CA SER A 31 -0.60 22.91 -32.30
C SER A 31 -1.64 23.19 -33.39
N ILE A 32 -1.39 22.72 -34.62
CA ILE A 32 -2.27 22.93 -35.77
C ILE A 32 -3.18 21.71 -36.00
N PHE A 33 -2.69 20.50 -35.69
CA PHE A 33 -3.43 19.25 -35.81
C PHE A 33 -3.34 18.44 -34.50
N PRO A 34 -4.33 18.56 -33.60
CA PRO A 34 -4.34 17.83 -32.32
C PRO A 34 -4.22 16.30 -32.48
N CYS A 35 -4.63 15.77 -33.65
CA CYS A 35 -4.66 14.35 -33.97
C CYS A 35 -3.27 13.72 -34.26
N PHE A 36 -2.22 14.53 -34.44
CA PHE A 36 -0.84 14.04 -34.70
C PHE A 36 0.06 14.04 -33.46
N SER A 37 -0.48 14.39 -32.29
CA SER A 37 0.29 14.36 -31.05
C SER A 37 0.46 12.90 -30.57
N LYS A 38 1.70 12.38 -30.66
CA LYS A 38 2.06 11.20 -29.85
C LYS A 38 2.20 11.69 -28.42
N GLN A 39 1.32 11.23 -27.53
CA GLN A 39 1.47 11.49 -26.10
C GLN A 39 2.84 10.91 -25.67
N PRO A 40 3.71 11.69 -25.01
CA PRO A 40 4.97 11.17 -24.51
C PRO A 40 4.66 9.97 -23.61
N VAL A 41 5.08 8.78 -24.03
CA VAL A 41 4.96 7.59 -23.18
C VAL A 41 6.04 7.74 -22.12
N LEU A 42 5.63 8.25 -20.98
CA LEU A 42 6.51 8.54 -19.88
C LEU A 42 6.78 7.25 -19.10
N MET A 43 7.71 6.46 -19.61
CA MET A 43 8.11 5.19 -19.00
C MET A 43 9.06 5.45 -17.84
N GLY A 44 8.94 4.67 -16.76
CA GLY A 44 9.92 4.66 -15.66
C GLY A 44 9.67 5.67 -14.54
N LEU A 45 8.49 6.29 -14.48
CA LEU A 45 8.12 7.11 -13.32
C LEU A 45 7.65 6.25 -12.15
N CYS A 46 7.89 6.75 -10.94
CA CYS A 46 7.38 6.12 -9.73
C CYS A 46 5.85 6.10 -9.77
N ARG A 47 5.26 4.91 -9.61
CA ARG A 47 3.80 4.77 -9.62
C ARG A 47 3.10 5.54 -8.50
N LEU A 48 3.78 5.87 -7.39
CA LEU A 48 3.17 6.63 -6.29
C LEU A 48 3.32 8.15 -6.43
N HIS A 49 4.49 8.62 -6.88
CA HIS A 49 4.81 10.05 -6.92
C HIS A 49 4.85 10.65 -8.33
N HIS A 50 4.72 9.82 -9.37
CA HIS A 50 4.61 10.19 -10.78
C HIS A 50 5.81 10.98 -11.33
N GLY A 51 6.94 10.92 -10.66
CA GLY A 51 8.20 11.49 -11.11
C GLY A 51 9.35 10.50 -10.95
N GLU A 52 10.57 11.00 -11.16
CA GLU A 52 11.78 10.24 -10.89
C GLU A 52 11.94 10.09 -9.37
N CYS A 53 11.83 8.86 -8.88
CA CYS A 53 12.10 8.54 -7.49
C CYS A 53 13.23 7.51 -7.36
N SER A 54 13.91 7.56 -6.23
CA SER A 54 14.84 6.52 -5.82
C SER A 54 14.82 6.37 -4.30
N LEU A 55 15.37 5.27 -3.78
CA LEU A 55 15.58 5.11 -2.34
C LEU A 55 16.56 6.16 -1.78
N LYS A 56 17.59 6.53 -2.55
CA LYS A 56 18.71 7.34 -2.05
C LYS A 56 18.46 8.84 -2.15
N ASP A 57 17.82 9.27 -3.23
CA ASP A 57 17.70 10.69 -3.57
C ASP A 57 16.34 11.24 -3.15
N THR A 58 15.29 10.42 -3.25
CA THR A 58 13.93 10.84 -2.90
C THR A 58 13.31 10.03 -1.77
N PHE A 59 14.03 9.07 -1.18
CA PHE A 59 13.54 8.23 -0.06
C PHE A 59 12.19 7.55 -0.31
N CYS A 60 11.88 7.24 -1.57
CA CYS A 60 10.60 6.64 -1.91
C CYS A 60 10.53 5.20 -1.38
N LEU A 61 9.56 4.94 -0.51
CA LEU A 61 9.35 3.61 0.10
C LEU A 61 9.04 2.52 -0.93
N VAL A 62 8.42 2.88 -2.06
CA VAL A 62 8.05 1.96 -3.13
C VAL A 62 9.30 1.54 -3.92
N GLU A 63 10.08 2.50 -4.40
CA GLU A 63 11.34 2.22 -5.12
C GLU A 63 12.37 1.54 -4.21
N GLY A 64 12.34 1.85 -2.91
CA GLY A 64 13.16 1.22 -1.89
C GLY A 64 12.71 -0.15 -1.43
N GLN A 65 11.59 -0.69 -1.96
CA GLN A 65 11.01 -1.97 -1.55
C GLN A 65 10.81 -2.11 -0.02
N ALA A 66 10.52 -0.99 0.64
CA ALA A 66 10.43 -0.92 2.10
C ALA A 66 9.03 -1.28 2.63
N VAL A 67 8.00 -1.25 1.78
CA VAL A 67 6.59 -1.39 2.19
C VAL A 67 6.31 -2.73 2.87
N GLU A 68 6.76 -3.86 2.30
CA GLU A 68 6.56 -5.19 2.90
C GLU A 68 7.21 -5.31 4.27
N ASN A 69 8.42 -4.75 4.43
CA ASN A 69 9.13 -4.72 5.70
C ASN A 69 8.40 -3.86 6.75
N LEU A 70 7.86 -2.71 6.34
CA LEU A 70 7.06 -1.85 7.23
C LEU A 70 5.75 -2.53 7.65
N VAL A 71 5.09 -3.26 6.74
CA VAL A 71 3.89 -4.05 7.07
C VAL A 71 4.21 -5.14 8.08
N ALA A 72 5.34 -5.84 7.92
CA ALA A 72 5.77 -6.85 8.89
C ALA A 72 6.01 -6.28 10.30
N LEU A 73 6.42 -5.00 10.40
CA LEU A 73 6.62 -4.32 11.68
C LEU A 73 5.31 -3.94 12.40
N LEU A 74 4.15 -4.05 11.75
CA LEU A 74 2.86 -3.74 12.37
C LEU A 74 2.44 -4.77 13.44
N ASP A 75 3.00 -5.98 13.40
CA ASP A 75 2.80 -7.04 14.41
C ASP A 75 3.94 -7.07 15.46
N HIS A 76 4.73 -6.00 15.55
CA HIS A 76 5.84 -5.93 16.49
C HIS A 76 5.35 -5.71 17.93
N MET A 77 6.03 -6.30 18.92
CA MET A 77 5.65 -6.20 20.34
C MET A 77 5.87 -4.81 20.95
N ASP A 78 6.85 -4.06 20.45
CA ASP A 78 7.11 -2.66 20.85
C ASP A 78 6.17 -1.71 20.09
N GLU A 79 5.20 -1.12 20.78
CA GLU A 79 4.23 -0.17 20.22
C GLU A 79 4.89 1.01 19.51
N ARG A 80 6.07 1.44 19.95
CA ARG A 80 6.80 2.57 19.32
C ARG A 80 7.34 2.19 17.95
N VAL A 81 7.62 0.91 17.73
CA VAL A 81 7.99 0.37 16.41
C VAL A 81 6.75 0.30 15.52
N VAL A 82 5.63 -0.19 16.05
CA VAL A 82 4.34 -0.24 15.34
C VAL A 82 3.91 1.16 14.92
N GLU A 83 3.99 2.14 15.83
CA GLU A 83 3.61 3.53 15.57
C GLU A 83 4.44 4.14 14.44
N ALA A 84 5.77 3.99 14.51
CA ALA A 84 6.67 4.51 13.49
C ALA A 84 6.49 3.78 12.13
N ALA A 85 6.19 2.48 12.14
CA ALA A 85 5.92 1.73 10.92
C ALA A 85 4.60 2.14 10.27
N LEU A 86 3.52 2.25 11.07
CA LEU A 86 2.22 2.72 10.62
C LEU A 86 2.32 4.15 10.09
N ALA A 87 3.14 4.98 10.73
CA ALA A 87 3.42 6.33 10.31
C ALA A 87 4.04 6.43 8.90
N ALA A 88 5.11 5.67 8.64
CA ALA A 88 5.72 5.59 7.32
C ALA A 88 4.74 5.03 6.28
N ILE A 89 3.91 4.04 6.66
CA ILE A 89 2.85 3.51 5.78
C ILE A 89 1.81 4.58 5.44
N CYS A 90 1.44 5.43 6.40
CA CYS A 90 0.48 6.52 6.17
C CYS A 90 0.96 7.49 5.08
N THR A 91 2.27 7.63 4.81
CA THR A 91 2.76 8.51 3.73
C THR A 91 2.36 8.00 2.35
N LEU A 92 2.06 6.70 2.19
CA LEU A 92 1.51 6.14 0.96
C LEU A 92 0.05 6.57 0.72
N LEU A 93 -0.66 6.97 1.77
CA LEU A 93 -2.09 7.30 1.78
C LEU A 93 -2.36 8.81 1.86
N GLU A 94 -1.31 9.61 1.96
CA GLU A 94 -1.42 11.07 1.95
C GLU A 94 -2.09 11.56 0.67
N ASP A 95 -2.62 12.79 0.72
CA ASP A 95 -3.25 13.48 -0.41
C ASP A 95 -2.28 13.64 -1.59
N SER A 96 -2.15 12.56 -2.35
CA SER A 96 -1.57 12.48 -3.68
C SER A 96 -2.73 12.39 -4.67
N PRO A 97 -2.54 12.83 -5.93
CA PRO A 97 -3.57 12.75 -6.94
C PRO A 97 -4.13 11.32 -7.14
N ASP A 98 -3.33 10.29 -6.80
CA ASP A 98 -3.67 8.87 -6.96
C ASP A 98 -3.56 8.09 -5.63
N VAL A 99 -4.40 8.44 -4.64
CA VAL A 99 -4.51 7.67 -3.38
C VAL A 99 -4.81 6.18 -3.63
N GLU A 100 -5.51 5.89 -4.74
CA GLU A 100 -5.79 4.56 -5.26
C GLU A 100 -4.53 3.72 -5.44
N GLN A 101 -3.45 4.32 -5.91
CA GLN A 101 -2.20 3.63 -6.18
C GLN A 101 -1.47 3.28 -4.88
N GLY A 102 -1.51 4.18 -3.88
CA GLY A 102 -1.05 3.91 -2.52
C GLY A 102 -1.79 2.74 -1.87
N VAL A 103 -3.11 2.67 -2.06
CA VAL A 103 -3.91 1.54 -1.56
C VAL A 103 -3.65 0.25 -2.33
N ALA A 104 -3.45 0.31 -3.64
CA ALA A 104 -3.05 -0.86 -4.42
C ALA A 104 -1.71 -1.44 -3.92
N ILE A 105 -0.72 -0.57 -3.66
CA ILE A 105 0.56 -0.95 -3.06
C ILE A 105 0.36 -1.66 -1.70
N LEU A 106 -0.50 -1.11 -0.83
CA LEU A 106 -0.77 -1.72 0.48
C LEU A 106 -1.55 -3.04 0.37
N CYS A 107 -2.44 -3.17 -0.60
CA CYS A 107 -3.12 -4.43 -0.90
C CYS A 107 -2.14 -5.51 -1.37
N GLU A 108 -1.20 -5.16 -2.25
CA GLU A 108 -0.15 -6.06 -2.72
C GLU A 108 0.75 -6.54 -1.55
N ALA A 109 1.06 -5.65 -0.61
CA ALA A 109 1.86 -5.96 0.58
C ALA A 109 1.05 -6.61 1.73
N GLU A 110 -0.22 -6.98 1.51
CA GLU A 110 -1.13 -7.51 2.55
C GLU A 110 -1.31 -6.61 3.79
N GLY A 111 -1.04 -5.30 3.67
CA GLY A 111 -1.00 -4.35 4.78
C GLY A 111 -2.37 -3.90 5.32
N ILE A 112 -3.46 -4.15 4.57
CA ILE A 112 -4.81 -3.71 4.95
C ILE A 112 -5.28 -4.37 6.26
N LYS A 113 -5.05 -5.68 6.40
CA LYS A 113 -5.50 -6.42 7.58
C LYS A 113 -4.75 -5.96 8.85
N PRO A 114 -3.40 -5.89 8.88
CA PRO A 114 -2.68 -5.37 10.05
C PRO A 114 -3.11 -3.97 10.50
N ILE A 115 -3.42 -3.07 9.56
CA ILE A 115 -3.93 -1.72 9.90
C ILE A 115 -5.28 -1.80 10.61
N LEU A 116 -6.19 -2.67 10.14
CA LEU A 116 -7.49 -2.91 10.79
C LEU A 116 -7.33 -3.57 12.16
N ASP A 117 -6.40 -4.51 12.30
CA ASP A 117 -6.12 -5.17 13.58
C ASP A 117 -5.64 -4.14 14.62
N ILE A 118 -4.76 -3.20 14.25
CA ILE A 118 -4.34 -2.08 15.13
C ILE A 118 -5.53 -1.22 15.57
N LEU A 119 -6.45 -0.89 14.65
CA LEU A 119 -7.66 -0.13 14.95
C LEU A 119 -8.55 -0.86 15.98
N LEU A 120 -8.68 -2.19 15.86
CA LEU A 120 -9.53 -3.00 16.70
C LEU A 120 -8.93 -3.29 18.08
N GLU A 121 -7.60 -3.42 18.17
CA GLU A 121 -6.88 -3.76 19.40
C GLU A 121 -6.81 -2.59 20.40
N LYS A 122 -7.05 -1.35 19.96
CA LYS A 122 -7.09 -0.13 20.82
C LYS A 122 -5.88 -0.02 21.78
N LYS A 123 -4.67 -0.14 21.24
CA LYS A 123 -3.42 -0.13 22.02
C LYS A 123 -3.12 1.22 22.70
N ASN A 124 -3.12 2.31 21.94
CA ASN A 124 -2.94 3.68 22.44
C ASN A 124 -3.58 4.72 21.52
N ASP A 125 -3.73 5.96 22.01
CA ASP A 125 -4.44 7.04 21.31
C ASP A 125 -3.77 7.45 19.99
N ASN A 126 -2.44 7.43 19.92
CA ASN A 126 -1.71 7.79 18.69
C ASN A 126 -1.92 6.74 17.59
N LEU A 127 -1.78 5.46 17.93
CA LEU A 127 -2.04 4.33 17.04
C LEU A 127 -3.49 4.32 16.59
N LEU A 128 -4.43 4.61 17.50
CA LEU A 128 -5.85 4.72 17.18
C LEU A 128 -6.10 5.86 16.18
N ARG A 129 -5.58 7.06 16.45
CA ARG A 129 -5.74 8.21 15.57
C ARG A 129 -5.15 7.95 14.18
N ARG A 130 -3.95 7.39 14.10
CA ARG A 130 -3.28 7.07 12.82
C ARG A 130 -4.01 5.95 12.07
N SER A 131 -4.47 4.89 12.75
CA SER A 131 -5.21 3.80 12.10
C SER A 131 -6.59 4.24 11.63
N VAL A 132 -7.31 5.07 12.39
CA VAL A 132 -8.57 5.69 11.94
C VAL A 132 -8.35 6.50 10.66
N TRP A 133 -7.32 7.36 10.66
CA TRP A 133 -6.97 8.15 9.48
C TRP A 133 -6.64 7.25 8.27
N ALA A 134 -5.81 6.22 8.46
CA ALA A 134 -5.47 5.29 7.39
C ALA A 134 -6.73 4.59 6.84
N VAL A 135 -7.58 4.06 7.71
CA VAL A 135 -8.82 3.38 7.32
C VAL A 135 -9.79 4.32 6.60
N GLU A 136 -9.90 5.57 7.02
CA GLU A 136 -10.69 6.58 6.30
C GLU A 136 -10.21 6.73 4.84
N ARG A 137 -8.88 6.78 4.62
CA ARG A 137 -8.30 6.86 3.27
C ARG A 137 -8.54 5.59 2.46
N LEU A 138 -8.40 4.42 3.08
CA LEU A 138 -8.71 3.13 2.44
C LEU A 138 -10.17 3.06 1.95
N LEU A 139 -11.12 3.62 2.71
CA LEU A 139 -12.54 3.61 2.36
C LEU A 139 -12.92 4.64 1.30
N ARG A 140 -12.15 5.73 1.15
CA ARG A 140 -12.42 6.82 0.20
C ARG A 140 -12.40 6.36 -1.26
N ILE A 141 -11.67 5.29 -1.59
CA ILE A 141 -11.60 4.72 -2.96
C ILE A 141 -12.93 4.07 -3.39
N GLY A 142 -13.83 3.80 -2.44
CA GLY A 142 -15.15 3.25 -2.74
C GLY A 142 -16.12 4.24 -3.38
N SER A 143 -15.90 5.57 -3.25
CA SER A 143 -16.80 6.60 -3.77
C SER A 143 -16.46 7.08 -5.18
N HIS A 144 -15.24 6.83 -5.67
CA HIS A 144 -14.80 7.05 -7.06
C HIS A 144 -14.36 5.69 -7.66
N SER A 145 -15.28 5.02 -8.35
CA SER A 145 -15.18 3.63 -8.82
C SER A 145 -13.86 3.22 -9.52
N SER A 146 -13.24 2.09 -9.09
CA SER A 146 -12.89 0.92 -9.97
C SER A 146 -12.14 -0.26 -9.31
N VAL A 147 -11.68 -0.20 -8.05
CA VAL A 147 -10.82 -1.28 -7.47
C VAL A 147 -11.57 -2.58 -7.10
N ARG A 148 -12.91 -2.62 -7.17
CA ARG A 148 -13.71 -3.79 -6.76
C ARG A 148 -13.58 -5.06 -7.65
N ARG A 149 -12.90 -5.01 -8.81
CA ARG A 149 -12.90 -6.14 -9.77
C ARG A 149 -11.64 -7.01 -9.80
N SER A 150 -10.51 -6.59 -9.22
CA SER A 150 -9.27 -7.39 -9.23
C SER A 150 -9.13 -8.32 -8.02
N GLN A 151 -9.62 -7.94 -6.84
CA GLN A 151 -9.26 -8.65 -5.61
C GLN A 151 -9.99 -9.98 -5.37
N HIS A 152 -11.16 -10.22 -5.99
CA HIS A 152 -11.91 -11.47 -5.82
C HIS A 152 -11.39 -12.63 -6.71
N ARG A 153 -10.59 -12.35 -7.75
CA ARG A 153 -10.26 -13.37 -8.77
C ARG A 153 -8.85 -13.96 -8.65
N ASP A 154 -7.94 -13.34 -7.91
CA ASP A 154 -6.54 -13.79 -7.80
C ASP A 154 -6.21 -14.63 -6.55
N ARG A 155 -7.15 -14.80 -5.61
CA ARG A 155 -6.90 -15.52 -4.35
C ARG A 155 -7.03 -17.05 -4.41
N ILE A 156 -7.26 -17.64 -5.58
CA ILE A 156 -7.39 -19.11 -5.74
C ILE A 156 -6.07 -19.76 -6.20
N GLY A 157 -5.09 -18.98 -6.69
CA GLY A 157 -3.98 -19.53 -7.46
C GLY A 157 -2.65 -19.80 -6.74
N ARG A 158 -2.37 -19.24 -5.55
CA ARG A 158 -1.03 -19.34 -4.96
C ARG A 158 -1.04 -19.68 -3.46
N ARG A 159 -0.75 -20.97 -3.20
CA ARG A 159 -0.31 -21.65 -1.95
C ARG A 159 -1.43 -22.06 -0.97
N LEU A 160 -1.99 -23.29 -0.99
CA LEU A 160 -1.49 -24.65 -0.61
C LEU A 160 -1.50 -24.93 0.93
N PRO A 161 -1.51 -26.20 1.41
CA PRO A 161 -2.67 -26.86 1.99
C PRO A 161 -2.36 -27.28 3.44
N ALA A 162 -2.44 -26.36 4.41
CA ALA A 162 -2.15 -26.68 5.82
C ALA A 162 -3.39 -26.77 6.72
N TRP A 163 -4.53 -26.22 6.28
CA TRP A 163 -5.72 -26.08 7.14
C TRP A 163 -6.65 -27.30 7.18
N ARG A 164 -6.45 -28.31 6.32
CA ARG A 164 -7.35 -29.48 6.21
C ARG A 164 -6.90 -30.72 6.99
N LEU A 165 -5.90 -30.60 7.88
CA LEU A 165 -5.47 -31.70 8.74
C LEU A 165 -5.76 -31.50 10.23
N GLN A 166 -6.05 -30.28 10.70
CA GLN A 166 -6.48 -30.07 12.09
C GLN A 166 -7.97 -30.37 12.36
N ASN A 167 -8.84 -30.42 11.34
CA ASN A 167 -10.29 -30.60 11.53
C ASN A 167 -10.83 -32.01 11.21
N LYS A 168 -9.98 -33.04 11.23
CA LYS A 168 -10.40 -34.44 10.97
C LYS A 168 -10.15 -35.42 12.13
N ALA A 169 -9.76 -34.92 13.31
CA ALA A 169 -9.46 -35.76 14.48
C ALA A 169 -10.49 -35.64 15.63
N GLY A 170 -11.75 -35.32 15.30
CA GLY A 170 -12.77 -34.96 16.29
C GLY A 170 -14.13 -35.64 16.16
N CYS A 171 -14.23 -36.84 15.59
CA CYS A 171 -15.44 -37.68 15.74
C CYS A 171 -15.01 -39.15 15.88
N ARG A 172 -14.93 -39.65 17.12
CA ARG A 172 -14.79 -41.09 17.41
C ARG A 172 -16.12 -41.81 17.12
N ALA A 173 -15.98 -43.02 16.56
CA ALA A 173 -16.94 -44.12 16.54
C ALA A 173 -17.65 -44.29 17.89
N GLY A 174 -18.94 -44.63 18.01
CA GLY A 174 -19.75 -45.75 17.46
C GLY A 174 -20.59 -46.30 18.65
N PRO A 175 -21.31 -47.45 18.60
CA PRO A 175 -21.73 -48.28 17.46
C PRO A 175 -23.20 -48.83 17.58
N GLN A 176 -23.56 -49.74 16.64
CA GLN A 176 -24.61 -50.80 16.66
C GLN A 176 -26.06 -50.38 16.33
N ALA A 177 -26.89 -51.13 15.58
CA ALA A 177 -26.81 -52.44 14.93
C ALA A 177 -27.97 -52.59 13.91
N CYS A 178 -27.74 -53.36 12.84
CA CYS A 178 -28.58 -54.42 12.26
C CYS A 178 -27.78 -55.09 11.15
#